data_AF-A0A357JDP4-F1
#
_entry.id   AF-A0A357JDP4-F1
#
_cell.length_a   1.000
_cell.length_b   1.000
_cell.length_c   1.000
_cell.angle_alpha   90.00
_cell.angle_beta   90.00
_cell.angle_gamma   90.00
#
_symmetry.space_group_name_H-M   'P 1'
#
loop_
_entity.id
_entity.type
_entity.pdbx_description
1 polymer ?
#
loop_
_entity_poly.entity_id
_entity_poly.type
_entity_poly.pdbx_seq_one_letter_code
_entity_poly.pdbx_strand_id
1 'polypeptide(L)' 'MQGNLIVEKLIKYAEFHLNLDEYDVIYQRNVLLSQLKLNRPYNGDFNFDYIKNLIVPDSIILELKEYILEN' A
#
# COMPACT_ATOMS: atom_id res chain seq x y z
N MET A 1 4.66 -9.54 8.71
CA MET A 1 5.13 -8.52 7.73
C MET A 1 4.93 -7.08 8.24
N GLN A 2 5.54 -6.06 7.61
CA GLN A 2 5.29 -4.66 7.99
C GLN A 2 4.04 -4.11 7.26
N GLY A 3 2.88 -4.14 7.91
CA GLY A 3 1.59 -3.68 7.33
C GLY A 3 1.65 -2.28 6.73
N ASN A 4 2.39 -1.35 7.37
CA ASN A 4 2.57 0.01 6.85
C ASN A 4 3.22 0.04 5.46
N LEU A 5 4.18 -0.84 5.20
CA LEU A 5 4.84 -0.92 3.89
C LEU A 5 3.89 -1.45 2.82
N ILE A 6 3.02 -2.41 3.19
CA ILE A 6 1.99 -2.93 2.28
C ILE A 6 1.02 -1.81 1.89
N VAL A 7 0.64 -0.93 2.83
CA VAL A 7 -0.16 0.26 2.52
C VAL A 7 0.53 1.16 1.50
N GLU A 8 1.82 1.47 1.68
CA GLU A 8 2.54 2.31 0.71
C GLU A 8 2.65 1.64 -0.67
N LYS A 9 2.81 0.31 -0.73
CA LYS A 9 2.78 -0.43 -2.00
C LYS A 9 1.43 -0.30 -2.71
N LEU A 10 0.32 -0.41 -1.97
CA LEU A 10 -1.04 -0.24 -2.51
C LEU A 10 -1.28 1.18 -3.03
N ILE A 11 -0.85 2.18 -2.26
CA ILE A 11 -0.93 3.59 -2.64
C ILE A 11 -0.14 3.84 -3.92
N LYS A 12 1.11 3.35 -4.01
CA LYS A 12 1.93 3.51 -5.21
C LYS A 12 1.34 2.79 -6.42
N TYR A 13 0.75 1.61 -6.23
CA TYR A 13 0.04 0.94 -7.32
C TYR A 13 -1.15 1.77 -7.81
N ALA A 14 -1.94 2.33 -6.90
CA ALA A 14 -3.08 3.17 -7.24
C ALA A 14 -2.67 4.48 -7.95
N GLU A 15 -1.58 5.13 -7.51
CA GLU A 15 -1.01 6.30 -8.18
C GLU A 15 -0.57 5.97 -9.62
N PHE A 16 0.11 4.83 -9.83
CA PHE A 16 0.63 4.47 -11.16
C PHE A 16 -0.41 3.90 -12.12
N HIS A 17 -1.40 3.14 -11.62
CA HIS A 17 -2.27 2.33 -12.47
C HIS A 17 -3.75 2.68 -12.38
N LEU A 18 -4.18 3.37 -11.31
CA LEU A 18 -5.60 3.66 -11.05
C LEU A 18 -5.90 5.17 -11.05
N ASN A 19 -4.96 6.00 -11.47
CA ASN A 19 -5.06 7.46 -11.48
C ASN A 19 -5.49 8.04 -10.12
N LEU A 20 -4.93 7.50 -9.03
CA LEU A 20 -5.11 8.10 -7.72
C LEU A 20 -4.46 9.48 -7.70
N ASP A 21 -5.28 10.50 -7.46
CA ASP A 21 -4.84 11.88 -7.41
C ASP A 21 -3.92 12.14 -6.21
N GLU A 22 -2.94 13.04 -6.38
CA GLU A 22 -1.95 13.37 -5.35
C GLU A 22 -2.59 13.89 -4.04
N TYR A 23 -3.71 14.60 -4.13
CA TYR A 23 -4.45 15.09 -2.96
C TYR A 23 -5.19 13.95 -2.25
N ASP A 24 -5.64 12.95 -3.00
CA ASP A 24 -6.36 11.78 -2.47
C ASP A 24 -5.41 10.74 -1.86
N VAL A 25 -4.12 10.75 -2.20
CA VAL A 25 -3.10 9.85 -1.63
C VAL A 25 -3.12 9.87 -0.11
N ILE A 26 -3.16 11.05 0.50
CA ILE A 26 -3.13 11.19 1.96
C ILE A 26 -4.40 10.60 2.58
N TYR A 27 -5.56 10.90 1.98
CA TYR A 27 -6.83 10.40 2.45
C TYR A 27 -6.89 8.86 2.37
N GLN A 28 -6.55 8.28 1.21
CA GLN A 28 -6.61 6.83 1.03
C GLN A 28 -5.59 6.08 1.86
N ARG A 29 -4.40 6.65 2.05
CA ARG A 29 -3.41 6.09 2.98
C ARG A 29 -3.99 6.00 4.39
N ASN A 30 -4.61 7.09 4.88
CA ASN A 30 -5.19 7.11 6.22
C ASN A 30 -6.37 6.15 6.38
N VAL A 31 -7.20 5.99 5.35
CA VAL A 31 -8.29 4.99 5.33
C VAL A 31 -7.72 3.58 5.48
N LEU A 32 -6.72 3.22 4.68
CA LEU A 32 -6.09 1.89 4.72
C LEU A 32 -5.38 1.63 6.06
N LEU A 33 -4.62 2.61 6.57
CA LEU A 33 -3.98 2.52 7.88
C LEU A 33 -5.02 2.30 8.99
N SER A 34 -6.14 3.05 8.96
CA SER A 34 -7.22 2.90 9.93
C SER A 34 -7.87 1.51 9.87
N GLN A 35 -8.10 0.97 8.68
CA GLN A 35 -8.68 -0.36 8.50
C GLN A 35 -7.78 -1.47 9.06
N LEU A 36 -6.46 -1.29 8.92
CA LEU A 36 -5.45 -2.22 9.42
C LEU A 36 -5.01 -1.94 10.86
N LYS A 37 -5.63 -0.96 11.55
CA LYS A 37 -5.28 -0.55 12.92
C LYS A 37 -3.80 -0.14 13.06
N LEU A 38 -3.28 0.52 12.04
CA LEU A 38 -1.92 1.02 11.95
C LEU A 38 -1.88 2.52 12.25
N ASN A 39 -0.97 2.94 13.12
CA ASN A 39 -0.98 4.31 13.65
C ASN A 39 -0.12 5.30 12.85
N ARG A 40 0.66 4.83 11.87
CA ARG A 40 1.58 5.66 11.10
C ARG A 40 1.93 5.03 9.75
N PRO A 41 2.31 5.84 8.74
CA PRO A 41 2.89 5.35 7.50
C PRO A 41 4.22 4.62 7.69
N TYR A 42 4.70 4.02 6.62
CA TYR A 42 6.06 3.49 6.57
C TYR A 42 7.05 4.64 6.34
N ASN A 43 8.09 4.72 7.17
CA ASN A 43 9.05 5.83 7.18
C ASN A 43 10.46 5.42 6.72
N GLY A 44 10.62 4.20 6.20
CA GLY A 44 11.91 3.71 5.69
C GLY A 44 12.09 3.96 4.20
N ASP A 45 13.31 3.80 3.71
CA ASP A 45 13.59 3.82 2.29
C ASP A 45 13.17 2.50 1.65
N PHE A 46 12.32 2.57 0.64
CA PHE A 46 11.91 1.41 -0.15
C PHE A 46 11.79 1.80 -1.62
N ASN A 47 12.31 0.95 -2.50
CA ASN A 47 12.22 1.19 -3.94
C ASN A 47 10.90 0.63 -4.49
N PHE A 48 10.03 1.54 -4.94
CA PHE A 48 8.71 1.20 -5.50
C PHE A 48 8.71 1.09 -7.04
N ASP A 49 9.86 1.23 -7.72
CA ASP A 49 9.90 1.26 -9.20
C ASP A 49 9.37 -0.02 -9.84
N TYR A 50 9.52 -1.17 -9.19
CA TYR A 50 8.98 -2.43 -9.71
C TYR A 50 7.45 -2.40 -9.82
N ILE A 51 6.75 -1.58 -9.03
CA ILE A 51 5.28 -1.47 -9.03
C ILE A 51 4.78 -0.90 -10.35
N LYS A 52 5.56 -0.03 -11.02
CA LYS A 52 5.22 0.51 -12.35
C LYS A 52 5.03 -0.59 -13.40
N ASN A 53 5.70 -1.73 -13.21
CA ASN A 53 5.67 -2.85 -14.16
C ASN A 53 4.62 -3.92 -13.79
N LEU A 54 3.90 -3.76 -12.68
CA LEU A 54 2.85 -4.71 -12.30
C LEU A 54 1.62 -4.49 -13.18
N ILE A 55 1.15 -5.56 -13.83
CA ILE A 55 -0.09 -5.54 -14.61
C ILE A 55 -1.31 -5.55 -13.68
N VAL A 56 -1.21 -6.29 -12.57
CA VAL A 56 -2.27 -6.52 -11.57
C VAL A 56 -1.69 -6.46 -10.16
N PRO A 57 -2.48 -6.11 -9.13
CA PRO A 57 -1.98 -5.95 -7.77
C PRO A 57 -1.91 -7.27 -6.98
N ASP A 58 -2.17 -8.43 -7.61
CA ASP A 58 -2.33 -9.73 -6.92
C ASP A 58 -1.19 -10.08 -5.95
N SER A 59 0.05 -9.77 -6.30
CA SER A 59 1.20 -10.01 -5.41
C SER A 59 1.13 -9.17 -4.13
N ILE A 60 0.73 -7.90 -4.23
CA ILE A 60 0.54 -7.00 -3.09
C ILE A 60 -0.67 -7.44 -2.26
N ILE A 61 -1.74 -7.90 -2.92
CA ILE A 61 -2.94 -8.42 -2.25
C ILE A 61 -2.63 -9.71 -1.50
N LEU A 62 -1.75 -10.57 -2.01
CA LEU A 62 -1.31 -11.77 -1.31
C LEU A 62 -0.55 -11.41 -0.03
N GLU A 63 0.42 -10.48 -0.11
CA GLU A 63 1.13 -9.98 1.08
C GLU A 63 0.16 -9.40 2.13
N LEU A 64 -0.87 -8.66 1.68
CA LEU A 64 -1.89 -8.12 2.56
C LEU A 64 -2.71 -9.22 3.25
N LYS A 65 -3.12 -10.25 2.52
CA LYS A 65 -3.85 -11.39 3.07
C LYS A 65 -3.03 -12.13 4.12
N GLU A 66 -1.77 -12.41 3.82
CA GLU A 66 -0.85 -13.04 4.76
C GLU A 66 -0.71 -12.20 6.02
N TYR A 67 -0.51 -10.88 5.88
CA TYR A 67 -0.45 -9.97 7.02
C TYR A 67 -1.71 -10.00 7.89
N ILE A 68 -2.90 -10.00 7.28
CA ILE A 68 -4.18 -10.04 8.01
C ILE A 68 -4.40 -11.40 8.70
N LEU A 69 -3.93 -12.51 8.14
CA LEU A 69 -4.06 -13.82 8.77
C LEU A 69 -3.13 -13.98 9.99
N GLU A 70 -2.04 -13.23 10.02
CA GLU A 70 -1.06 -13.22 11.12
C GLU A 70 -1.44 -12.29 12.30
N ASN A 71 -2.44 -11.39 12.16
CA ASN A 71 -2.74 -10.31 13.11
C ASN A 71 -4.24 -10.16 13.40
#